data_AF-A0A969RTF7-F1
#
_entry.id   AF-A0A969RTF7-F1
#
_cell.length_a   1.000
_cell.length_b   1.000
_cell.length_c   1.000
_cell.angle_alpha   90.00
_cell.angle_beta   90.00
_cell.angle_gamma   90.00
#
_symmetry.space_group_name_H-M   'P 1'
#
loop_
_entity.id
_entity.type
_entity.pdbx_description
1 polymer ?
#
loop_
_entity_poly.entity_id
_entity_poly.type
_entity_poly.pdbx_seq_one_letter_code
_entity_poly.pdbx_strand_id
1 'polypeptide(L)'
;MQHPKIQKIDPNSDYPCPCRRRGRLNPIVLTEAFGCNRCQQIFVVQDNGYVIEQLSTNYPYKRAWRWTGHQWNIAHASLGRGYFPLTLFIIFGLIFLLLLTTLQSPLSSSVTFRVIAALVLSMMLVLMLWLACRR
;
A
#
# COMPACT_ATOMS: atom_id res chain seq x y z
N MET A 1 -18.54 -23.73 -10.96
CA MET A 1 -17.49 -22.79 -10.52
C MET A 1 -17.76 -22.44 -9.07
N GLN A 2 -17.03 -23.00 -8.10
CA GLN A 2 -17.23 -22.69 -6.68
C GLN A 2 -16.45 -21.41 -6.34
N HIS A 3 -17.17 -20.34 -6.00
CA HIS A 3 -16.55 -19.15 -5.42
C HIS A 3 -15.85 -19.56 -4.11
N PRO A 4 -14.54 -19.29 -3.93
CA PRO A 4 -13.89 -19.53 -2.64
C PRO A 4 -14.57 -18.64 -1.61
N LYS A 5 -15.33 -19.26 -0.71
CA LYS A 5 -16.04 -18.58 0.37
C LYS A 5 -14.99 -17.98 1.30
N ILE A 6 -14.83 -16.66 1.26
CA ILE A 6 -13.92 -15.95 2.15
C ILE A 6 -14.50 -16.08 3.55
N GLN A 7 -13.73 -16.66 4.47
CA GLN A 7 -14.18 -16.88 5.85
C GLN A 7 -13.57 -15.80 6.75
N LYS A 8 -14.40 -15.25 7.65
CA LYS A 8 -13.92 -14.31 8.67
C LYS A 8 -12.94 -15.04 9.59
N ILE A 9 -11.82 -14.38 9.88
CA ILE A 9 -10.77 -14.89 10.76
C ILE A 9 -11.27 -14.70 12.18
N ASP A 10 -11.38 -15.79 12.92
CA ASP A 10 -11.82 -15.80 14.31
C ASP A 10 -10.59 -15.75 15.22
N PRO A 11 -10.45 -14.74 16.10
CA PRO A 11 -9.32 -14.64 17.02
C PRO A 11 -9.19 -15.86 17.95
N ASN A 12 -10.27 -16.58 18.23
CA ASN A 12 -10.22 -17.77 19.10
C ASN A 12 -9.85 -19.06 18.36
N SER A 13 -9.71 -19.01 17.04
CA SER A 13 -9.43 -20.17 16.22
C SER A 13 -7.92 -20.35 15.99
N ASP A 14 -7.48 -21.60 16.01
CA ASP A 14 -6.11 -21.97 15.69
C ASP A 14 -5.91 -22.05 14.17
N TYR A 15 -5.02 -21.20 13.64
CA TYR A 15 -4.66 -21.22 12.22
C TYR A 15 -3.22 -21.70 11.97
N PRO A 16 -2.95 -22.39 10.85
CA PRO A 16 -1.58 -22.74 10.48
C PRO A 16 -0.79 -21.48 10.10
N CYS A 17 0.53 -21.49 10.27
CA CYS A 17 1.35 -20.34 9.89
C CYS A 17 1.53 -20.23 8.36
N PRO A 18 1.33 -19.03 7.76
CA PRO A 18 1.52 -18.82 6.31
C PRO A 18 3.00 -18.96 5.86
N CYS A 19 3.97 -18.89 6.77
CA CYS A 19 5.40 -18.96 6.45
C CYS A 19 5.93 -20.38 6.17
N ARG A 20 5.06 -21.39 5.98
CA ARG A 20 5.38 -22.81 5.74
C ARG A 20 6.18 -23.54 6.83
N ARG A 21 6.65 -22.88 7.89
CA ARG A 21 7.50 -23.48 8.96
C ARG A 21 6.76 -24.38 9.98
N ARG A 22 5.63 -25.02 9.60
CA ARG A 22 4.77 -25.84 10.48
C ARG A 22 4.44 -25.19 11.84
N GLY A 23 4.38 -23.86 11.88
CA GLY A 23 3.97 -23.10 13.07
C GLY A 23 2.46 -22.99 13.18
N ARG A 24 1.98 -22.63 14.36
CA ARG A 24 0.58 -22.25 14.62
C ARG A 24 0.52 -20.78 15.01
N LEU A 25 -0.52 -20.11 14.54
CA LEU A 25 -0.87 -18.75 14.90
C LEU A 25 -1.65 -18.82 16.21
N ASN A 26 -1.10 -18.22 17.25
CA ASN A 26 -1.73 -18.11 18.56
C ASN A 26 -2.23 -16.68 18.74
N PRO A 27 -3.47 -16.48 19.24
CA PRO A 27 -3.96 -15.14 19.50
C PRO A 27 -3.16 -14.44 20.60
N ILE A 28 -2.95 -13.15 20.42
CA ILE A 28 -2.38 -12.27 21.44
C ILE A 28 -3.56 -11.66 22.20
N VAL A 29 -3.73 -12.09 23.45
CA VAL A 29 -4.83 -11.67 24.33
C VAL A 29 -4.99 -10.15 24.32
N LEU A 30 -6.23 -9.67 24.21
CA LEU A 30 -6.62 -8.24 24.14
C LEU A 30 -6.24 -7.51 22.85
N THR A 31 -5.83 -8.21 21.79
CA THR A 31 -5.58 -7.61 20.47
C THR A 31 -6.13 -8.48 19.34
N GLU A 32 -6.54 -7.86 18.23
CA GLU A 32 -6.89 -8.56 16.99
C GLU A 32 -5.61 -8.95 16.21
N ALA A 33 -4.66 -9.58 16.91
CA ALA A 33 -3.35 -9.95 16.40
C ALA A 33 -2.98 -11.39 16.79
N PHE A 34 -2.24 -12.04 15.90
CA PHE A 34 -1.75 -13.39 16.03
C PHE A 34 -0.22 -13.41 16.05
N GLY A 35 0.35 -14.13 17.01
CA GLY A 35 1.77 -14.46 17.06
C GLY A 35 2.03 -15.87 16.55
N CYS A 36 2.99 -16.06 15.66
CA CYS A 36 3.43 -17.42 15.30
C CYS A 36 4.44 -17.96 16.32
N ASN A 37 4.17 -19.14 16.90
CA ASN A 37 5.03 -19.80 17.88
C ASN A 37 6.44 -20.19 17.36
N ARG A 38 6.61 -20.36 16.05
CA ARG A 38 7.87 -20.76 15.41
C ARG A 38 8.58 -19.62 14.70
N CYS A 39 7.83 -18.75 14.05
CA CYS A 39 8.40 -17.66 13.26
C CYS A 39 8.63 -16.39 14.08
N GLN A 40 8.01 -16.27 15.27
CA GLN A 40 8.01 -15.07 16.10
C GLN A 40 7.61 -13.79 15.33
N GLN A 41 6.79 -13.96 14.29
CA GLN A 41 6.22 -12.88 13.50
C GLN A 41 4.81 -12.60 14.03
N ILE A 42 4.47 -11.32 14.09
CA ILE A 42 3.14 -10.84 14.49
C ILE A 42 2.35 -10.56 13.21
N PHE A 43 1.12 -11.05 13.18
CA PHE A 43 0.15 -10.84 12.11
C PHE A 43 -1.04 -10.10 12.69
N VAL A 44 -1.41 -8.97 12.13
CA VAL A 44 -2.56 -8.17 12.58
C VAL A 44 -3.72 -8.44 11.66
N VAL A 45 -4.90 -8.67 12.22
CA VAL A 45 -6.14 -8.79 11.45
C VAL A 45 -6.55 -7.39 10.99
N GLN A 46 -6.80 -7.21 9.70
CA GLN A 46 -7.35 -5.97 9.16
C GLN A 46 -8.76 -5.71 9.70
N ASP A 47 -9.22 -4.46 9.71
CA ASP A 47 -10.58 -4.08 10.17
C ASP A 47 -11.72 -4.83 9.45
N ASN A 48 -11.46 -5.30 8.23
CA ASN A 48 -12.42 -6.13 7.48
C ASN A 48 -12.62 -7.52 8.09
N GLY A 49 -11.72 -8.02 8.94
CA GLY A 49 -11.79 -9.34 9.58
C GLY A 49 -11.52 -10.52 8.64
N TYR A 50 -11.11 -10.29 7.39
CA TYR A 50 -10.92 -11.34 6.38
C TYR A 50 -9.46 -11.53 5.96
N VAL A 51 -8.60 -10.58 6.34
CA VAL A 51 -7.21 -10.51 5.92
C VAL A 51 -6.31 -10.34 7.13
N ILE A 52 -5.20 -11.07 7.17
CA ILE A 52 -4.10 -10.83 8.09
C ILE A 52 -2.95 -10.13 7.37
N GLU A 53 -2.39 -9.12 7.99
CA GLU A 53 -1.18 -8.43 7.53
C GLU A 53 -0.01 -8.73 8.45
N GLN A 54 1.17 -8.99 7.89
CA GLN A 54 2.38 -9.13 8.68
C GLN A 54 2.85 -7.78 9.21
N LEU A 55 3.03 -7.68 10.53
CA LEU A 55 3.67 -6.56 11.19
C LEU A 55 5.20 -6.70 11.08
N SER A 56 5.73 -6.41 9.89
CA SER A 56 7.18 -6.36 9.64
C SER A 56 7.73 -5.00 10.04
N THR A 57 8.88 -4.98 10.71
CA THR A 57 9.65 -3.75 11.00
C THR A 57 10.24 -3.12 9.74
N ASN A 58 10.44 -3.91 8.68
CA ASN A 58 10.85 -3.41 7.37
C ASN A 58 9.62 -3.03 6.53
N TYR A 59 9.36 -1.73 6.45
CA TYR A 59 8.46 -1.06 5.50
C TYR A 59 9.19 -0.96 4.14
N PRO A 60 8.60 -1.27 2.96
CA PRO A 60 7.22 -0.92 2.53
C PRO A 60 6.39 -2.10 1.96
N TYR A 61 6.86 -3.34 2.06
CA TYR A 61 6.18 -4.52 1.49
C TYR A 61 5.55 -5.39 2.58
N LYS A 62 4.46 -4.91 3.17
CA LYS A 62 3.63 -5.76 4.04
C LYS A 62 3.00 -6.85 3.17
N ARG A 63 3.17 -8.11 3.56
CA ARG A 63 2.47 -9.23 2.95
C ARG A 63 1.15 -9.41 3.68
N ALA A 64 0.09 -9.64 2.91
CA ALA A 64 -1.22 -9.93 3.44
C ALA A 64 -1.70 -11.30 2.96
N TRP A 65 -2.51 -11.96 3.77
CA TRP A 65 -3.09 -13.25 3.44
C TRP A 65 -4.57 -13.27 3.82
N ARG A 66 -5.36 -13.96 3.01
CA ARG A 66 -6.77 -14.25 3.26
C ARG A 66 -6.94 -15.72 3.54
N TRP A 67 -7.81 -16.04 4.49
CA TRP A 67 -8.14 -17.42 4.82
C TRP A 67 -9.26 -17.92 3.90
N THR A 68 -9.04 -19.04 3.21
CA THR A 68 -10.05 -19.65 2.32
C THR A 68 -10.76 -20.86 2.94
N GLY A 69 -10.62 -21.07 4.26
CA GLY A 69 -11.18 -22.23 4.97
C GLY A 69 -10.20 -23.39 5.16
N HIS A 70 -9.25 -23.57 4.23
CA HIS A 70 -8.26 -24.65 4.29
C HIS A 70 -6.82 -24.16 4.14
N GLN A 71 -6.60 -23.06 3.44
CA GLN A 71 -5.27 -22.55 3.14
C GLN A 71 -5.22 -21.03 3.14
N TRP A 72 -4.01 -20.50 3.33
CA TRP A 72 -3.72 -19.09 3.15
C TRP A 72 -3.54 -18.79 1.67
N ASN A 73 -4.34 -17.87 1.15
CA ASN A 73 -4.12 -17.30 -0.16
C ASN A 73 -3.51 -15.90 -0.01
N ILE A 74 -2.60 -15.53 -0.90
CA ILE A 74 -1.99 -14.20 -0.88
C ILE A 74 -3.10 -13.19 -1.17
N ALA A 75 -3.35 -12.32 -0.20
CA ALA A 75 -4.10 -11.10 -0.43
C ALA A 75 -3.05 -10.05 -0.80
N HIS A 76 -3.21 -9.37 -1.93
CA HIS A 76 -2.37 -8.20 -2.16
C HIS A 76 -2.70 -7.22 -1.03
N ALA A 77 -1.78 -7.06 -0.08
CA ALA A 77 -1.81 -5.95 0.87
C ALA A 77 -1.99 -4.71 0.02
N SER A 78 -2.89 -3.82 0.44
CA SER A 78 -3.36 -2.69 -0.36
C SER A 78 -2.22 -1.72 -0.75
N LEU A 79 -1.41 -2.14 -1.72
CA LEU A 79 -0.26 -1.47 -2.33
C LEU A 79 -0.69 -0.19 -3.05
N GLY A 80 -1.99 0.09 -3.14
CA GLY A 80 -2.54 1.16 -3.96
C GLY A 80 -2.45 2.56 -3.36
N ARG A 81 -2.21 2.74 -2.05
CA ARG A 81 -2.41 4.07 -1.44
C ARG A 81 -1.16 4.95 -1.40
N GLY A 82 0.02 4.37 -1.21
CA GLY A 82 1.29 5.12 -1.14
C GLY A 82 1.98 5.32 -2.50
N TYR A 83 1.83 4.39 -3.44
CA TYR A 83 2.51 4.46 -4.73
C TYR A 83 1.77 5.31 -5.76
N PHE A 84 0.44 5.38 -5.71
CA PHE A 84 -0.36 6.21 -6.63
C PHE A 84 0.02 7.71 -6.62
N PRO A 85 0.21 8.38 -5.46
CA PRO A 85 0.69 9.76 -5.47
C PRO A 85 2.13 9.88 -5.98
N LEU A 86 2.98 8.89 -5.68
CA LEU A 86 4.38 8.88 -6.10
C LEU A 86 4.54 8.67 -7.63
N THR A 87 3.75 7.77 -8.22
CA THR A 87 3.74 7.52 -9.66
C THR A 87 3.16 8.70 -10.43
N LEU A 88 2.09 9.31 -9.93
CA LEU A 88 1.56 10.56 -10.49
C LEU A 88 2.61 11.67 -10.47
N PHE A 89 3.37 11.82 -9.37
CA PHE A 89 4.44 12.81 -9.26
C PHE A 89 5.51 12.63 -10.36
N ILE A 90 5.98 11.39 -10.57
CA ILE A 90 6.97 11.08 -11.61
C ILE A 90 6.43 11.39 -13.01
N ILE A 91 5.17 11.02 -13.28
CA ILE A 91 4.52 11.26 -14.57
C ILE A 91 4.36 12.76 -14.83
N PHE A 92 3.87 13.54 -13.85
CA PHE A 92 3.74 14.99 -13.97
C PHE A 92 5.10 15.68 -14.17
N GLY A 93 6.13 15.24 -13.45
CA GLY A 93 7.49 15.77 -13.62
C GLY A 93 8.06 15.50 -15.02
N LEU A 94 7.83 14.30 -15.59
CA LEU A 94 8.26 13.96 -16.95
C LEU A 94 7.50 14.76 -18.02
N ILE A 95 6.18 14.91 -17.89
CA ILE A 95 5.36 15.72 -18.79
C ILE A 95 5.83 17.18 -18.76
N PHE A 96 6.17 17.71 -17.57
CA PHE A 96 6.68 19.06 -17.42
C PHE A 96 8.04 19.26 -18.09
N LEU A 97 8.97 18.31 -17.92
CA LEU A 97 10.28 18.37 -18.56
C LEU A 97 10.14 18.37 -20.09
N LEU A 98 9.27 17.52 -20.63
CA LEU A 98 8.95 17.45 -22.06
C LEU A 98 8.28 18.73 -22.57
N LEU A 99 7.38 19.32 -21.79
CA LEU A 99 6.74 20.58 -22.12
C LEU A 99 7.76 21.73 -22.15
N LEU A 100 8.66 21.81 -21.17
CA LEU A 100 9.73 22.81 -21.15
C LEU A 100 10.67 22.69 -22.35
N THR A 101 11.08 21.46 -22.73
CA THR A 101 11.99 21.25 -23.86
C THR A 101 11.32 21.51 -25.21
N THR A 102 10.05 21.13 -25.40
CA THR A 102 9.32 21.44 -26.64
C THR A 102 9.07 22.94 -26.81
N LEU A 103 8.82 23.65 -25.70
CA LEU A 103 8.60 25.09 -25.69
C LEU A 103 9.90 25.92 -25.81
N GLN A 104 11.10 25.33 -25.72
CA GLN A 104 12.37 26.02 -26.04
C GLN A 104 12.48 26.43 -27.51
N SER A 105 11.56 25.99 -28.37
CA SER A 105 11.37 26.54 -29.72
C SER A 105 11.05 28.05 -29.66
N PRO A 106 11.68 28.89 -30.49
CA PRO A 106 11.81 30.31 -30.22
C PRO A 106 10.54 31.08 -30.60
N LEU A 107 9.60 31.26 -29.66
CA LEU A 107 8.53 32.27 -29.79
C LEU A 107 8.42 33.11 -28.51
N SER A 108 8.87 34.35 -28.66
CA SER A 108 9.37 35.34 -27.68
C SER A 108 8.36 35.94 -26.69
N SER A 109 7.20 35.32 -26.42
CA SER A 109 6.16 35.97 -25.58
C SER A 109 5.59 35.11 -24.44
N SER A 110 6.09 33.88 -24.27
CA SER A 110 5.43 32.89 -23.39
C SER A 110 6.24 32.46 -22.15
N VAL A 111 7.26 33.20 -21.73
CA VAL A 111 8.11 32.80 -20.58
C VAL A 111 7.40 33.00 -19.23
N THR A 112 6.65 34.09 -19.07
CA THR A 112 5.90 34.40 -17.83
C THR A 112 4.79 33.38 -17.58
N PHE A 113 4.04 33.01 -18.62
CA PHE A 113 3.00 31.98 -18.51
C PHE A 113 3.58 30.62 -18.10
N ARG A 114 4.77 30.26 -18.61
CA ARG A 114 5.47 29.02 -18.23
C ARG A 114 5.85 29.01 -16.75
N VAL A 115 6.38 30.12 -16.25
CA VAL A 115 6.78 30.24 -14.84
C VAL A 115 5.56 30.14 -13.93
N ILE A 116 4.46 30.82 -14.27
CA ILE A 116 3.22 30.78 -13.50
C ILE A 116 2.62 29.36 -13.50
N ALA A 117 2.55 28.70 -14.66
CA ALA A 117 2.04 27.33 -14.77
C ALA A 117 2.89 26.34 -13.97
N ALA A 118 4.22 26.48 -14.01
CA ALA A 118 5.14 25.65 -13.21
C ALA A 118 4.91 25.82 -11.71
N LEU A 119 4.70 27.06 -11.26
CA LEU A 119 4.53 27.40 -9.85
C LEU A 119 3.20 26.88 -9.31
N VAL A 120 2.11 27.02 -10.07
CA VAL A 120 0.78 26.48 -9.72
C VAL A 120 0.82 24.95 -9.67
N LEU A 121 1.47 24.30 -10.64
CA LEU A 121 1.58 22.84 -10.66
C LEU A 121 2.44 22.32 -9.50
N SER A 122 3.56 22.99 -9.21
CA SER A 122 4.42 22.67 -8.06
C SER A 122 3.64 22.79 -6.75
N MET A 123 2.85 23.86 -6.60
CA MET A 123 2.01 24.05 -5.42
C MET A 123 0.96 22.93 -5.28
N MET A 124 0.30 22.54 -6.37
CA MET A 124 -0.65 21.43 -6.36
C MET A 124 0.01 20.10 -5.96
N LEU A 125 1.21 19.80 -6.46
CA LEU A 125 1.95 18.58 -6.13
C LEU A 125 2.34 18.55 -4.64
N VAL A 126 2.83 19.68 -4.10
CA VAL A 126 3.16 19.79 -2.67
C VAL A 126 1.92 19.58 -1.79
N LEU A 127 0.77 20.14 -2.18
CA LEU A 127 -0.50 19.94 -1.47
C LEU A 127 -0.97 18.48 -1.50
N MET A 128 -0.87 17.82 -2.66
CA MET A 128 -1.22 16.41 -2.80
C MET A 128 -0.32 15.52 -1.95
N LEU A 129 0.99 15.78 -1.92
CA LEU A 129 1.94 15.08 -1.05
C LEU A 129 1.66 15.34 0.43
N TRP A 130 1.37 16.58 0.80
CA TRP A 130 1.02 16.93 2.17
C TRP A 130 -0.25 16.23 2.63
N LEU A 131 -1.30 16.19 1.79
CA LEU A 131 -2.54 15.47 2.10
C LEU A 131 -2.34 13.95 2.16
N ALA A 132 -1.46 13.40 1.32
CA ALA A 132 -1.13 11.97 1.34
C ALA A 132 -0.28 11.57 2.55
N CYS A 133 0.63 12.43 3.01
CA CYS A 133 1.45 12.20 4.22
C CYS A 133 0.70 12.51 5.52
N ARG A 134 -0.39 13.29 5.48
CA ARG A 134 -1.19 13.67 6.65
C ARG A 134 -2.28 12.64 7.01
N ARG A 135 -2.52 11.63 6.17
CA ARG A 135 -3.44 10.51 6.44
C ARG A 135 -2.67 9.24 6.80
#